data_AF-A0A7V8BM70-F1
#
_entry.id   AF-A0A7V8BM70-F1
#
_cell.length_a   1.000
_cell.length_b   1.000
_cell.length_c   1.000
_cell.angle_alpha   90.00
_cell.angle_beta   90.00
_cell.angle_gamma   90.00
#
_symmetry.space_group_name_H-M   'P 1'
#
loop_
_entity.id
_entity.type
_entity.pdbx_description
1 polymer ?
#
loop_
_entity_poly.entity_id
_entity_poly.type
_entity_poly.pdbx_seq_one_letter_code
_entity_poly.pdbx_strand_id
1 'polypeptide(L)' 'MKYQVSYRCRTDEKAFDSDFEVESQSVPTNTDSYVIEPALKDSIKFHKSGAGGIEIISITPLP' A
#
# COMPACT_ATOMS: atom_id res chain seq x y z
N MET A 1 -3.00 -17.15 -5.18
CA MET A 1 -3.20 -16.98 -3.72
C MET A 1 -3.51 -15.52 -3.48
N LYS A 2 -4.35 -15.21 -2.50
CA LYS A 2 -4.77 -13.84 -2.21
C LYS A 2 -4.01 -13.34 -0.99
N TYR A 3 -3.59 -12.07 -1.03
CA TYR A 3 -2.86 -11.42 0.05
C TYR A 3 -3.52 -10.08 0.35
N GLN A 4 -3.60 -9.73 1.63
CA GLN A 4 -3.95 -8.40 2.08
C GLN A 4 -2.65 -7.62 2.32
N VAL A 5 -2.53 -6.49 1.65
CA VAL A 5 -1.42 -5.54 1.82
C VAL A 5 -1.95 -4.37 2.63
N SER A 6 -1.30 -4.08 3.76
CA SER A 6 -1.56 -2.88 4.54
C SER A 6 -0.44 -1.88 4.33
N TYR A 7 -0.79 -0.61 4.10
CA TYR A 7 0.17 0.46 3.90
C TYR A 7 -0.23 1.72 4.67
N ARG A 8 0.76 2.55 4.96
CA ARG A 8 0.63 3.86 5.56
C ARG A 8 1.06 4.92 4.58
N CYS A 9 0.16 5.84 4.27
CA CYS A 9 0.47 7.09 3.59
C CYS A 9 0.79 8.15 4.65
N ARG A 10 1.96 8.78 4.57
CA ARG A 10 2.34 9.92 5.42
C ARG A 10 2.37 11.18 4.58
N THR A 11 1.53 12.14 4.91
CA THR A 11 1.59 13.52 4.38
C THR A 11 2.16 14.45 5.46
N ASP A 12 2.51 15.68 5.10
CA ASP A 12 3.10 16.67 6.03
C ASP A 12 2.28 16.88 7.31
N GLU A 13 0.96 16.70 7.23
CA GLU A 13 0.06 16.96 8.36
C GLU A 13 -0.52 15.69 9.00
N LYS A 14 -0.60 14.55 8.29
CA LYS A 14 -1.32 13.35 8.76
C LYS A 14 -0.76 12.04 8.20
N ALA A 15 -0.90 10.97 8.98
CA ALA A 15 -0.74 9.60 8.52
C ALA A 15 -2.11 8.94 8.32
N PHE A 16 -2.24 8.17 7.24
CA PHE A 16 -3.43 7.40 6.90
C PHE A 16 -3.03 5.96 6.63
N ASP A 17 -3.72 5.03 7.29
CA ASP A 17 -3.52 3.61 7.10
C ASP A 17 -4.66 3.07 6.21
N SER A 18 -4.31 2.24 5.25
CA SER A 18 -5.28 1.60 4.35
C SER A 18 -4.77 0.23 3.93
N ASP A 19 -5.66 -0.57 3.37
CA ASP A 19 -5.39 -1.91 2.94
C ASP A 19 -6.05 -2.21 1.59
N PHE A 20 -5.42 -3.10 0.83
CA PHE A 20 -5.93 -3.60 -0.44
C PHE A 20 -5.53 -5.06 -0.62
N GLU A 21 -6.25 -5.73 -1.51
CA GLU A 21 -6.02 -7.14 -1.80
C GLU A 21 -5.27 -7.30 -3.12
N VAL A 22 -4.33 -8.25 -3.16
CA VAL A 22 -3.61 -8.64 -4.36
C VAL A 22 -3.68 -10.14 -4.56
N GLU A 23 -3.81 -10.56 -5.81
CA GLU A 23 -3.64 -11.95 -6.20
C GLU A 23 -2.22 -12.16 -6.72
N SER A 24 -1.50 -13.12 -6.13
CA SER A 24 -0.16 -13.50 -6.57
C SER A 24 0.02 -15.01 -6.51
N GLN A 25 0.91 -15.52 -7.37
CA GLN A 25 1.31 -16.93 -7.37
C GLN A 25 2.46 -17.20 -6.38
N SER A 26 3.13 -16.15 -5.92
CA SER A 26 4.23 -16.19 -4.95
C SER A 26 3.97 -15.21 -3.81
N VAL A 27 4.68 -15.37 -2.69
CA VAL A 27 4.58 -14.45 -1.55
C VAL A 27 5.03 -13.05 -2.00
N PRO A 28 4.17 -12.03 -1.93
CA PRO A 28 4.54 -10.67 -2.31
C PRO A 28 5.52 -10.07 -1.31
N THR A 29 6.33 -9.15 -1.80
CA THR A 29 7.30 -8.37 -1.05
C THR A 29 6.94 -6.88 -1.14
N ASN A 30 7.48 -6.09 -0.22
CA ASN A 30 7.30 -4.64 -0.23
C ASN A 30 8.02 -3.92 -1.38
N THR A 31 8.82 -4.64 -2.17
CA THR A 31 9.50 -4.13 -3.37
C THR A 31 8.80 -4.49 -4.67
N ASP A 32 7.78 -5.32 -4.62
CA ASP A 32 7.05 -5.75 -5.80
C ASP A 32 6.24 -4.60 -6.40
N SER A 33 6.42 -4.34 -7.71
CA SER A 33 5.72 -3.24 -8.39
C SER A 33 4.21 -3.36 -8.29
N TYR A 34 3.66 -4.58 -8.35
CA TYR A 34 2.23 -4.84 -8.21
C TYR A 34 1.70 -4.64 -6.78
N VAL A 35 2.58 -4.48 -5.79
CA VAL A 35 2.25 -4.07 -4.42
C VAL A 35 2.41 -2.55 -4.27
N ILE A 36 3.46 -1.97 -4.83
CA ILE A 36 3.75 -0.53 -4.69
C ILE A 36 2.80 0.32 -5.54
N GLU A 37 2.54 -0.05 -6.80
CA GLU A 37 1.75 0.75 -7.73
C GLU A 37 0.29 0.98 -7.29
N PRO A 38 -0.43 -0.03 -6.75
CA PRO A 38 -1.76 0.21 -6.20
C PRO A 38 -1.74 1.14 -4.99
N ALA A 39 -0.77 0.96 -4.08
CA ALA A 39 -0.61 1.83 -2.91
C ALA A 39 -0.30 3.28 -3.34
N LEU A 40 0.57 3.47 -4.34
CA LEU A 40 0.85 4.77 -4.96
C LEU A 40 -0.39 5.39 -5.60
N LYS A 41 -1.13 4.61 -6.37
CA LYS A 41 -2.33 5.11 -7.05
C LYS A 41 -3.41 5.53 -6.05
N ASP A 42 -3.56 4.79 -4.96
CA ASP A 42 -4.48 5.15 -3.90
C ASP A 42 -3.96 6.38 -3.12
N SER A 43 -2.65 6.48 -2.88
CA SER A 43 -2.04 7.64 -2.21
C SER A 43 -2.26 8.97 -2.97
N ILE A 44 -2.39 8.93 -4.30
CA ILE A 44 -2.72 10.11 -5.12
C ILE A 44 -4.07 10.74 -4.72
N LYS A 45 -5.02 9.97 -4.16
CA LYS A 45 -6.26 10.55 -3.60
C LYS A 45 -5.98 11.54 -2.48
N PHE A 46 -4.83 11.43 -1.83
CA PHE A 46 -4.39 12.25 -0.71
C PHE A 46 -3.41 13.38 -1.13
N HIS A 47 -3.11 13.51 -2.43
CA HIS A 47 -2.26 14.55 -3.04
C HIS A 47 -2.64 16.00 -2.66
N LYS A 48 -3.91 16.25 -2.30
CA LYS A 48 -4.34 17.57 -1.82
C LYS A 48 -3.57 18.07 -0.58
N SER A 49 -2.82 17.19 0.10
CA SER A 49 -2.09 17.49 1.35
C SER A 49 -0.57 17.63 1.18
N GLY A 50 -0.03 17.72 -0.04
CA GLY A 50 1.41 17.89 -0.29
C GLY A 50 2.16 16.61 -0.68
N ALA A 51 3.49 16.62 -0.58
CA ALA A 51 4.34 15.45 -0.87
C ALA A 51 4.10 14.37 0.18
N GLY A 52 3.74 13.16 -0.27
CA GLY A 52 3.41 12.04 0.60
C GLY A 52 4.37 10.87 0.42
N GLY A 53 4.81 10.26 1.52
CA GLY A 53 5.52 8.98 1.53
C GLY A 53 4.56 7.81 1.70
N ILE A 54 4.92 6.65 1.14
CA ILE A 54 4.20 5.40 1.36
C ILE A 54 5.11 4.39 2.02
N GLU A 55 4.58 3.71 3.02
CA GLU A 55 5.24 2.65 3.75
C GLU A 55 4.34 1.41 3.75
N ILE A 56 4.80 0.29 3.19
CA ILE A 56 4.10 -0.99 3.31
C ILE A 56 4.34 -1.51 4.73
N ILE A 57 3.26 -1.70 5.49
CA ILE A 57 3.31 -2.13 6.90
C ILE A 57 3.33 -3.65 6.99
N SER A 58 2.46 -4.32 6.24
CA SER A 58 2.32 -5.78 6.30
C SER A 58 1.77 -6.36 5.01
N ILE A 59 2.13 -7.60 4.73
CA ILE A 59 1.60 -8.42 3.64
C ILE A 59 1.20 -9.76 4.28
N THR A 60 -0.11 -10.02 4.33
CA THR A 60 -0.66 -11.19 5.03
C THR A 60 -1.44 -12.06 4.04
N PRO A 61 -1.21 -13.38 4.00
CA PRO A 61 -2.02 -14.26 3.17
C PRO A 61 -3.47 -14.27 3.68
N LEU A 62 -4.42 -14.20 2.76
CA LEU A 62 -5.85 -14.36 3.06
C LEU A 62 -6.26 -15.84 2.89
N PRO A 63 -7.11 -16.37 3.80
CA PRO A 63 -7.58 -17.75 3.75
C PRO A 63 -8.52 -18.04 2.56
#